data_AF-A0A8S9M9U9-F1
#
_entry.id   AF-A0A8S9M9U9-F1
#
_cell.length_a   1.000
_cell.length_b   1.000
_cell.length_c   1.000
_cell.angle_alpha   90.00
_cell.angle_beta   90.00
_cell.angle_gamma   90.00
#
_symmetry.space_group_name_H-M   'P 1'
#
loop_
_entity.id
_entity.type
_entity.pdbx_description
1 polymer ?
#
loop_
_entity_poly.entity_id
_entity_poly.type
_entity_poly.pdbx_seq_one_letter_code
_entity_poly.pdbx_strand_id
1 'polypeptide(L)'
;MFLLRERGLQLIRDIPEEIKSIAVYGDQTRTQQLLAEFLLSIIRYAPSQEWVEIHLSQVSKQMAAGSSAIRTEVRMACPGEGLPPELVRDMFHGSRWTSPEGLGLSVCRKILKLMNGEVQYIRESERSYFLIILELPVPPLSTAGGDMMLMMA
;
A
#
# COMPACT_ATOMS: atom_id res chain seq x y z
N MET A 1 -10.76 -12.22 -2.74
CA MET A 1 -11.19 -12.93 -1.51
C MET A 1 -11.49 -14.41 -1.71
N PHE A 2 -11.97 -14.85 -2.89
CA PHE A 2 -12.20 -16.28 -3.16
C PHE A 2 -10.89 -17.10 -3.09
N LEU A 3 -9.82 -16.60 -3.74
CA LEU A 3 -8.51 -17.25 -3.77
C LEU A 3 -7.88 -17.50 -2.39
N LEU A 4 -8.10 -16.61 -1.40
CA LEU A 4 -7.63 -16.83 -0.03
C LEU A 4 -8.25 -18.10 0.56
N ARG A 5 -9.57 -18.28 0.38
CA ARG A 5 -10.30 -19.44 0.89
C ARG A 5 -9.94 -20.71 0.13
N GLU A 6 -9.83 -20.63 -1.20
CA GLU A 6 -9.43 -21.79 -2.03
C GLU A 6 -8.06 -22.34 -1.64
N ARG A 7 -7.13 -21.46 -1.26
CA ARG A 7 -5.77 -21.84 -0.86
C ARG A 7 -5.63 -22.08 0.64
N GLY A 8 -6.71 -21.96 1.41
CA GLY A 8 -6.70 -22.13 2.87
C GLY A 8 -5.86 -21.07 3.60
N LEU A 9 -5.63 -19.91 2.99
CA LEU A 9 -4.77 -18.87 3.53
C LEU A 9 -5.48 -18.05 4.61
N GLN A 10 -4.78 -17.76 5.70
CA GLN A 10 -5.22 -16.82 6.73
C GLN A 10 -4.77 -15.40 6.38
N LEU A 11 -5.70 -14.45 6.39
CA LEU A 11 -5.39 -13.03 6.19
C LEU A 11 -5.26 -12.33 7.54
N ILE A 12 -4.04 -11.97 7.90
CA ILE A 12 -3.71 -11.21 9.11
C ILE A 12 -3.68 -9.72 8.74
N ARG A 13 -4.35 -8.89 9.55
CA ARG A 13 -4.44 -7.43 9.34
C ARG A 13 -3.95 -6.73 10.59
N ASP A 14 -2.75 -6.18 10.51
CA ASP A 14 -2.16 -5.35 11.56
C ASP A 14 -2.28 -3.88 11.13
N ILE A 15 -3.41 -3.29 11.47
CA ILE A 15 -3.75 -1.90 11.10
C ILE A 15 -4.15 -1.17 12.40
N PRO A 16 -3.28 -0.27 12.91
CA PRO A 16 -3.58 0.56 14.06
C PRO A 16 -4.91 1.33 13.91
N GLU A 17 -5.69 1.43 14.98
CA GLU A 17 -7.00 2.10 14.98
C GLU A 17 -6.89 3.59 14.64
N GLU A 18 -5.81 4.23 15.08
CA GLU A 18 -5.55 5.65 14.86
C GLU A 18 -5.52 5.98 13.37
N ILE A 19 -4.91 5.09 12.57
CA ILE A 19 -4.78 5.24 11.12
C ILE A 19 -6.13 5.17 10.41
N LYS A 20 -7.07 4.38 10.93
CA LYS A 20 -8.39 4.20 10.30
C LYS A 20 -9.25 5.47 10.32
N SER A 21 -8.93 6.41 11.21
CA SER A 21 -9.66 7.67 11.38
C SER A 21 -9.08 8.85 10.60
N ILE A 22 -7.89 8.70 10.01
CA ILE A 22 -7.18 9.78 9.32
C ILE A 22 -7.75 9.96 7.91
N ALA A 23 -8.22 11.18 7.63
CA ALA A 23 -8.57 11.59 6.27
C ALA A 23 -7.32 12.03 5.50
N VAL A 24 -7.21 11.58 4.26
CA VAL A 24 -6.15 11.94 3.32
C VAL A 24 -6.75 12.31 1.98
N TYR A 25 -6.06 13.18 1.23
CA TYR A 25 -6.39 13.45 -0.16
C TYR A 25 -5.66 12.47 -1.07
N GLY A 26 -6.38 11.91 -2.04
CA GLY A 26 -5.80 11.00 -3.02
C GLY A 26 -6.87 10.40 -3.93
N ASP A 27 -6.42 9.65 -4.94
CA ASP A 27 -7.32 8.87 -5.78
C ASP A 27 -7.61 7.53 -5.09
N GLN A 28 -8.80 7.42 -4.50
CA GLN A 28 -9.24 6.23 -3.78
C GLN A 28 -9.23 5.00 -4.70
N THR A 29 -9.77 5.12 -5.91
CA THR A 29 -9.92 4.00 -6.84
C THR A 29 -8.56 3.50 -7.30
N ARG A 30 -7.63 4.40 -7.65
CA ARG A 30 -6.26 4.02 -8.04
C ARG A 30 -5.49 3.40 -6.89
N THR A 31 -5.66 3.93 -5.67
CA THR A 31 -5.03 3.38 -4.46
C THR A 31 -5.57 1.98 -4.16
N GLN A 32 -6.88 1.78 -4.23
CA GLN A 32 -7.48 0.46 -4.03
C GLN A 32 -7.02 -0.53 -5.11
N GLN A 33 -6.99 -0.10 -6.37
CA GLN A 33 -6.55 -0.92 -7.48
C GLN A 33 -5.09 -1.38 -7.31
N LEU A 34 -4.16 -0.46 -7.00
CA LEU A 34 -2.75 -0.82 -6.85
C LEU A 34 -2.55 -1.77 -5.67
N LEU A 35 -3.18 -1.50 -4.51
CA LEU A 35 -3.04 -2.34 -3.32
C LEU A 35 -3.66 -3.73 -3.54
N ALA A 36 -4.79 -3.80 -4.24
CA ALA A 36 -5.42 -5.07 -4.58
C ALA A 36 -4.55 -5.93 -5.51
N GLU A 37 -3.87 -5.33 -6.48
CA GLU A 37 -2.97 -6.06 -7.39
C GLU A 37 -1.78 -6.67 -6.65
N PHE A 38 -1.10 -5.88 -5.82
CA PHE A 38 0.02 -6.38 -5.01
C PHE A 38 -0.42 -7.48 -4.04
N LEU A 39 -1.56 -7.29 -3.37
CA LEU A 39 -2.11 -8.27 -2.45
C LEU A 39 -2.49 -9.57 -3.18
N LEU A 40 -3.14 -9.47 -4.35
CA LEU A 40 -3.51 -10.63 -5.16
C LEU A 40 -2.26 -11.42 -5.60
N SER A 41 -1.20 -10.71 -5.98
CA SER A 41 0.07 -11.35 -6.35
C SER A 41 0.65 -12.15 -5.18
N ILE A 42 0.71 -11.57 -3.97
CA ILE A 42 1.17 -12.30 -2.78
C ILE A 42 0.28 -13.51 -2.47
N ILE A 43 -1.04 -13.35 -2.51
CA ILE A 43 -1.98 -14.46 -2.24
C ILE A 43 -1.79 -15.60 -3.25
N ARG A 44 -1.41 -15.29 -4.50
CA ARG A 44 -1.19 -16.30 -5.55
C ARG A 44 0.07 -17.14 -5.31
N TYR A 45 1.10 -16.58 -4.68
CA TYR A 45 2.40 -17.23 -4.50
C TYR A 45 2.74 -17.61 -3.05
N ALA A 46 1.95 -17.17 -2.06
CA ALA A 46 2.05 -17.66 -0.69
C ALA A 46 1.91 -19.19 -0.64
N PRO A 47 2.58 -19.93 0.24
CA PRO A 47 2.34 -21.36 0.40
C PRO A 47 0.88 -21.63 0.85
N SER A 48 0.26 -22.71 0.39
CA SER A 48 -1.13 -23.01 0.78
C SER A 48 -1.22 -23.32 2.28
N GLN A 49 -2.36 -23.04 2.91
CA GLN A 49 -2.61 -23.21 4.36
C GLN A 49 -1.75 -22.35 5.30
N GLU A 50 -1.01 -21.38 4.77
CA GLU A 50 -0.22 -20.40 5.53
C GLU A 50 -0.94 -19.06 5.71
N TRP A 51 -0.21 -18.03 6.12
CA TRP A 51 -0.69 -16.67 6.31
C TRP A 51 -0.23 -15.70 5.22
N VAL A 52 -1.04 -14.67 5.03
CA VAL A 52 -0.68 -13.42 4.37
C VAL A 52 -0.95 -12.30 5.36
N GLU A 53 0.05 -11.48 5.63
CA GLU A 53 -0.05 -10.38 6.58
C GLU A 53 -0.08 -9.04 5.83
N ILE A 54 -0.97 -8.15 6.24
CA ILE A 54 -0.97 -6.74 5.84
C ILE A 54 -0.69 -5.93 7.10
N HIS A 55 0.46 -5.25 7.11
CA HIS A 55 0.84 -4.33 8.16
C HIS A 55 0.83 -2.90 7.62
N LEU A 56 0.22 -1.99 8.37
CA LEU A 56 0.12 -0.58 8.00
C LEU A 56 0.77 0.29 9.07
N SER A 57 1.75 1.09 8.68
CA SER A 57 2.37 2.09 9.54
C SER A 57 2.30 3.47 8.89
N GLN A 58 2.25 4.51 9.72
CA GLN A 58 2.21 5.89 9.26
C GLN A 58 3.18 6.75 10.04
N VAL A 59 3.85 7.65 9.31
CA VAL A 59 4.75 8.66 9.86
C VAL A 59 4.27 10.02 9.34
N SER A 60 3.86 10.89 10.25
CA SER A 60 3.48 12.27 9.91
C SER A 60 4.70 13.04 9.43
N LYS A 61 4.60 13.72 8.28
CA LYS A 61 5.66 14.53 7.71
C LYS A 61 5.15 15.94 7.49
N GLN A 62 5.71 16.90 8.22
CA GLN A 62 5.40 18.31 7.98
C GLN A 62 6.06 18.73 6.66
N MET A 63 5.29 19.31 5.74
CA MET A 63 5.83 19.80 4.48
C MET A 63 6.13 21.31 4.58
N ALA A 64 6.93 21.81 3.65
CA ALA A 64 7.12 23.25 3.49
C ALA A 64 5.80 23.93 3.11
N ALA A 65 5.65 25.20 3.48
CA ALA A 65 4.48 26.05 3.20
C ALA A 65 3.17 25.68 3.92
N GLY A 66 3.24 25.03 5.09
CA GLY A 66 2.07 24.82 5.95
C GLY A 66 1.12 23.71 5.49
N SER A 67 1.46 22.98 4.43
CA SER A 67 0.82 21.72 4.08
C SER A 67 1.41 20.57 4.91
N SER A 68 0.58 19.60 5.27
CA SER A 68 1.01 18.36 5.93
C SER A 68 0.72 17.19 5.01
N ALA A 69 1.63 16.22 5.02
CA ALA A 69 1.42 14.93 4.38
C ALA A 69 1.70 13.83 5.38
N ILE A 70 1.06 12.68 5.14
CA ILE A 70 1.32 11.48 5.90
C ILE A 70 2.01 10.47 4.98
N ARG A 71 3.19 10.03 5.40
CA ARG A 71 3.87 8.91 4.78
C ARG A 71 3.23 7.64 5.32
N THR A 72 2.56 6.90 4.46
CA THR A 72 1.94 5.61 4.76
C THR A 72 2.80 4.51 4.18
N GLU A 73 3.19 3.55 5.02
CA GLU A 73 3.89 2.36 4.60
C GLU A 73 2.96 1.16 4.74
N VAL A 74 2.70 0.49 3.62
CA VAL A 74 1.94 -0.76 3.55
C VAL A 74 2.91 -1.88 3.31
N ARG A 75 3.02 -2.78 4.28
CA ARG A 75 3.76 -4.03 4.13
C ARG A 75 2.78 -5.16 3.89
N MET A 76 2.99 -5.92 2.81
CA MET A 76 2.23 -7.14 2.56
C MET A 76 3.23 -8.29 2.53
N ALA A 77 3.08 -9.27 3.42
CA ALA A 77 4.07 -10.33 3.63
C ALA A 77 3.45 -11.73 3.54
N CYS A 78 4.25 -12.69 3.09
CA CYS A 78 3.93 -14.12 3.18
C CYS A 78 5.20 -14.94 3.45
N PRO A 79 5.07 -16.14 4.05
CA PRO A 79 6.19 -17.03 4.23
C PRO A 79 6.67 -17.64 2.90
N GLY A 80 7.89 -18.16 2.89
CA GLY A 80 8.47 -18.86 1.74
C GLY A 80 9.09 -17.94 0.68
N GLU A 81 9.31 -18.50 -0.52
CA GLU A 81 10.08 -17.83 -1.59
C GLU A 81 9.37 -16.62 -2.22
N GLY A 82 8.04 -16.56 -2.11
CA GLY A 82 7.22 -15.51 -2.70
C GLY A 82 7.14 -15.56 -4.23
N LEU A 83 7.14 -14.40 -4.87
CA LEU A 83 6.96 -14.24 -6.31
C LEU A 83 8.11 -14.84 -7.14
N PRO A 84 7.85 -15.46 -8.30
CA PRO A 84 8.91 -15.90 -9.20
C PRO A 84 9.86 -14.76 -9.60
N PRO A 85 11.19 -14.98 -9.71
CA PRO A 85 12.14 -13.93 -10.08
C PRO A 85 11.81 -13.22 -11.40
N GLU A 86 11.22 -13.94 -12.35
CA GLU A 86 10.80 -13.41 -13.65
C GLU A 86 9.69 -12.37 -13.48
N LEU A 87 8.76 -12.60 -12.56
CA LEU A 87 7.66 -11.68 -12.26
C LEU A 87 8.18 -10.39 -11.61
N VAL A 88 9.12 -10.53 -10.67
CA VAL A 88 9.79 -9.40 -10.03
C VAL A 88 10.57 -8.59 -11.06
N ARG A 89 11.27 -9.27 -11.98
CA ARG A 89 11.98 -8.62 -13.09
C ARG A 89 11.02 -7.87 -14.02
N ASP A 90 9.89 -8.48 -14.39
CA ASP A 90 8.89 -7.86 -15.27
C ASP A 90 8.29 -6.60 -14.62
N MET A 91 8.05 -6.63 -13.31
CA MET A 91 7.55 -5.47 -12.57
C MET A 91 8.53 -4.27 -12.61
N PHE A 92 9.83 -4.52 -12.44
CA PHE A 92 10.83 -3.44 -12.36
C PHE A 92 11.42 -3.01 -13.71
N HIS A 93 11.61 -3.96 -14.64
CA HIS A 93 12.42 -3.80 -15.86
C HIS A 93 11.68 -4.15 -17.17
N GLY A 94 10.43 -4.63 -17.10
CA GLY A 94 9.71 -5.09 -18.28
C GLY A 94 9.27 -3.96 -19.22
N SER A 95 9.84 -3.91 -20.43
CA SER A 95 9.23 -3.26 -21.61
C SER A 95 8.44 -4.26 -22.47
N ARG A 96 8.73 -5.56 -22.32
CA ARG A 96 8.00 -6.70 -22.88
C ARG A 96 7.64 -7.65 -21.74
N TRP A 97 6.44 -7.52 -21.21
CA TRP A 97 5.93 -8.37 -20.14
C TRP A 97 5.74 -9.80 -20.66
N THR A 98 6.13 -10.78 -19.84
CA THR A 98 6.04 -12.20 -20.19
C THR A 98 4.75 -12.84 -19.70
N SER A 99 4.02 -12.16 -18.80
CA SER A 99 2.75 -12.60 -18.24
C SER A 99 1.77 -11.43 -18.03
N PRO A 100 0.45 -11.68 -18.07
CA PRO A 100 -0.57 -10.70 -17.67
C PRO A 100 -0.34 -10.18 -16.23
N GLU A 101 0.08 -11.04 -15.32
CA GLU A 101 0.40 -10.68 -13.93
C GLU A 101 1.60 -9.72 -13.84
N GLY A 102 2.66 -9.99 -14.60
CA GLY A 102 3.82 -9.08 -14.69
C GLY A 102 3.45 -7.71 -15.25
N LEU A 103 2.54 -7.67 -16.23
CA LEU A 103 1.98 -6.42 -16.76
C LEU A 103 1.18 -5.67 -15.69
N GLY A 104 0.30 -6.36 -14.95
CA GLY A 104 -0.52 -5.78 -13.88
C GLY A 104 0.34 -5.10 -12.80
N LEU A 105 1.35 -5.82 -12.29
CA LEU A 105 2.31 -5.28 -11.31
C LEU A 105 3.12 -4.11 -11.85
N SER A 106 3.58 -4.17 -13.10
CA SER A 106 4.33 -3.09 -13.73
C SER A 106 3.49 -1.82 -13.91
N VAL A 107 2.22 -1.96 -14.32
CA VAL A 107 1.28 -0.85 -14.42
C VAL A 107 1.00 -0.26 -13.04
N CYS A 108 0.73 -1.08 -12.03
CA CYS A 108 0.48 -0.61 -10.67
C CYS A 108 1.71 0.11 -10.08
N ARG A 109 2.92 -0.37 -10.33
CA ARG A 109 4.16 0.34 -9.97
C ARG A 109 4.27 1.71 -10.67
N LYS A 110 3.90 1.81 -11.94
CA LYS A 110 3.93 3.09 -12.67
C LYS A 110 2.89 4.07 -12.13
N ILE A 111 1.67 3.61 -11.83
CA ILE A 111 0.62 4.40 -11.18
C ILE A 111 1.11 4.90 -9.81
N LEU A 112 1.69 4.01 -9.00
CA LEU A 112 2.24 4.36 -7.70
C LEU A 112 3.32 5.45 -7.79
N LYS A 113 4.20 5.38 -8.80
CA LYS A 113 5.18 6.44 -9.06
C LYS A 113 4.55 7.77 -9.44
N LEU A 114 3.46 7.78 -10.21
CA LEU A 114 2.70 9.00 -10.53
C LEU A 114 2.04 9.61 -9.28
N MET A 115 1.71 8.77 -8.31
CA MET A 115 1.20 9.18 -6.99
C MET A 115 2.33 9.56 -6.01
N ASN A 116 3.55 9.79 -6.50
CA ASN A 116 4.73 10.11 -5.70
C ASN A 116 5.05 9.06 -4.62
N GLY A 117 4.65 7.81 -4.86
CA GLY A 117 4.93 6.66 -4.04
C GLY A 117 6.00 5.74 -4.65
N GLU A 118 6.38 4.74 -3.88
CA GLU A 118 7.37 3.75 -4.28
C GLU A 118 6.99 2.35 -3.79
N VAL A 119 7.44 1.33 -4.51
CA VAL A 119 7.29 -0.07 -4.10
C VAL A 119 8.64 -0.77 -4.20
N GLN A 120 8.94 -1.54 -3.16
CA GLN A 120 10.06 -2.46 -3.10
C GLN A 120 9.52 -3.87 -2.89
N TYR A 121 10.24 -4.85 -3.42
CA TYR A 121 10.00 -6.26 -3.14
C TYR A 121 11.23 -6.82 -2.46
N ILE A 122 11.06 -7.30 -1.23
CA ILE A 122 12.14 -7.82 -0.40
C ILE A 122 11.90 -9.31 -0.19
N ARG A 123 12.94 -10.11 -0.42
CA ARG A 123 12.98 -11.54 -0.11
C ARG A 123 13.99 -11.77 0.99
N GLU A 124 13.51 -12.30 2.10
CA GLU A 124 14.31 -12.78 3.23
C GLU A 124 14.38 -14.32 3.19
N SER A 125 15.12 -14.93 4.12
CA SER A 125 15.30 -16.39 4.17
C SER A 125 14.01 -17.17 4.41
N GLU A 126 13.06 -16.61 5.17
CA GLU A 126 11.84 -17.31 5.60
C GLU A 126 10.54 -16.65 5.10
N ARG A 127 10.64 -15.45 4.53
CA ARG A 127 9.48 -14.68 4.06
C ARG A 127 9.83 -13.74 2.93
N SER A 128 8.81 -13.30 2.24
CA SER A 128 8.91 -12.25 1.23
C SER A 128 7.82 -11.21 1.47
N TYR A 129 8.08 -9.97 1.09
CA TYR A 129 7.10 -8.91 1.24
C TYR A 129 7.24 -7.80 0.21
N PHE A 130 6.10 -7.19 -0.10
CA PHE A 130 6.06 -5.87 -0.69
C PHE A 130 6.13 -4.81 0.41
N LEU A 131 6.95 -3.79 0.17
CA LEU A 131 6.94 -2.54 0.92
C LEU A 131 6.47 -1.43 -0.01
N ILE A 132 5.25 -0.95 0.19
CA ILE A 132 4.61 0.10 -0.60
C ILE A 132 4.59 1.36 0.26
N ILE A 133 5.13 2.45 -0.27
CA ILE A 133 5.19 3.74 0.41
C ILE A 133 4.38 4.74 -0.41
N LEU A 134 3.47 5.44 0.28
CA LEU A 134 2.61 6.47 -0.28
C LEU A 134 2.75 7.74 0.57
N GLU A 135 3.00 8.87 -0.06
CA GLU A 135 2.92 10.17 0.61
C GLU A 135 1.61 10.84 0.18
N LEU A 136 0.65 10.92 1.12
CA LEU A 136 -0.67 11.48 0.85
C LEU A 136 -0.85 12.81 1.62
N PRO A 137 -1.30 13.89 0.97
CA PRO A 137 -1.63 15.13 1.66
C PRO A 137 -2.77 14.90 2.66
N VAL A 138 -2.73 15.56 3.82
CA VAL A 138 -3.85 15.55 4.76
C VAL A 138 -4.64 16.86 4.67
N PRO A 139 -5.95 16.86 4.98
CA PRO A 139 -6.70 18.08 5.14
C PRO A 139 -6.04 19.00 6.18
N PRO A 140 -6.00 20.33 5.94
CA PRO A 140 -5.65 21.25 7.01
C PRO A 140 -6.62 21.01 8.17
N LEU A 141 -6.10 20.95 9.40
CA LEU A 141 -6.92 20.92 10.60
C LEU A 141 -7.89 22.11 10.52
N SER A 142 -9.18 21.84 10.33
CA SER A 142 -10.18 22.90 10.39
C SER A 142 -10.14 23.44 11.82
N THR A 143 -9.61 24.63 12.01
CA THR A 143 -9.85 25.43 13.23
C THR A 143 -11.28 25.94 13.20
N ALA A 144 -12.26 25.03 13.15
CA ALA A 144 -13.66 25.33 13.37
C ALA A 144 -13.89 25.42 14.88
N GLY A 145 -13.52 26.56 15.46
CA GLY A 145 -13.72 26.83 16.89
C GLY A 145 -13.21 28.18 17.40
N GLY A 146 -12.85 29.12 16.54
CA GLY A 146 -12.29 30.43 16.94
C GLY A 146 -13.13 31.67 16.61
N ASP A 147 -14.16 31.57 15.75
CA ASP A 147 -14.86 32.74 15.20
C ASP A 147 -16.32 32.87 15.71
N MET A 148 -16.54 32.71 17.01
CA MET A 148 -17.85 33.05 17.62
C MET A 148 -17.77 33.95 18.86
N MET A 149 -16.63 34.61 19.12
CA MET A 149 -16.48 35.47 20.31
C MET A 149 -15.79 36.83 20.06
N LEU A 150 -15.98 37.44 18.88
CA LEU A 150 -15.45 38.79 18.61
C LEU A 150 -16.39 39.75 17.84
N MET A 151 -17.67 39.40 17.68
CA MET A 151 -18.68 40.30 17.08
C MET A 151 -19.72 40.86 18.07
N MET A 152 -19.48 40.76 19.38
CA MET A 152 -20.38 41.28 20.41
C MET A 152 -19.62 42.03 21.53
N ALA A 153 -18.81 43.02 21.17
CA ALA A 153 -18.29 44.01 22.14
C ALA A 153 -18.25 45.41 21.49
#